data_AF-A0A2E6NSA4-F1
#
_entry.id   AF-A0A2E6NSA4-F1
#
_cell.length_a   1.000
_cell.length_b   1.000
_cell.length_c   1.000
_cell.angle_alpha   90.00
_cell.angle_beta   90.00
_cell.angle_gamma   90.00
#
_symmetry.space_group_name_H-M   'P 1'
#
loop_
_entity.id
_entity.type
_entity.pdbx_description
1 polymer ?
#
loop_
_entity_poly.entity_id
_entity_poly.type
_entity_poly.pdbx_seq_one_letter_code
_entity_poly.pdbx_strand_id
1 'polypeptide(L)'
;MPEHFLFAQFSKKTEIRKGTRILVIEFIISIGLGAVKVALAMALIWLIAISPHQLNNLLGWILVLVSLAFVGFWVPPEEKILGSSYLIFFFHFPSAINCMNLFVIGGVFSFLCLLNKNSSLKLSATSCDLWAASAIEVGMLACTITLVTGGIWGRAAWGEWDTWIINDPRLMSVYFMWLTYAAYLALRASMDKGRRRELYCAVFGLLATLNVPIVYYAIRVFGKENHPMSLTLDQTSMKTTQWVGAGAFLVLYIGLMRLRRNYYKSCEQTDRLQEDFNRARI
;
A
#
# COMPACT_ATOMS: atom_id res chain seq x y z
N MET A 1 58.76 -5.75 14.13
CA MET A 1 57.37 -5.31 14.43
C MET A 1 56.39 -5.25 13.22
N PRO A 2 56.51 -6.02 12.11
CA PRO A 2 55.50 -5.98 11.04
C PRO A 2 54.35 -7.00 11.18
N GLU A 3 54.52 -8.09 11.94
CA GLU A 3 53.54 -9.19 11.97
C GLU A 3 52.24 -8.86 12.73
N HIS A 4 52.34 -8.07 13.80
CA HIS A 4 51.16 -7.61 14.55
C HIS A 4 50.23 -6.70 13.72
N PHE A 5 50.78 -5.96 12.75
CA PHE A 5 50.00 -5.05 11.91
C PHE A 5 49.18 -5.81 10.85
N LEU A 6 49.75 -6.86 10.28
CA LEU A 6 49.07 -7.73 9.31
C LEU A 6 47.95 -8.54 9.97
N PHE A 7 48.18 -9.06 11.19
CA PHE A 7 47.13 -9.76 11.95
C PHE A 7 45.96 -8.84 12.32
N ALA A 8 46.23 -7.59 12.70
CA ALA A 8 45.18 -6.61 12.99
C ALA A 8 44.35 -6.25 11.75
N GLN A 9 44.98 -6.09 10.57
CA GLN A 9 44.25 -5.88 9.32
C GLN A 9 43.43 -7.10 8.90
N PHE A 10 43.95 -8.31 9.07
CA PHE A 10 43.23 -9.55 8.74
C PHE A 10 42.03 -9.78 9.67
N SER A 11 42.22 -9.52 10.97
CA SER A 11 41.16 -9.54 11.98
C SER A 11 40.06 -8.53 11.64
N LYS A 12 40.41 -7.27 11.37
CA LYS A 12 39.46 -6.23 10.97
C LYS A 12 38.70 -6.58 9.68
N LYS A 13 39.39 -7.17 8.69
CA LYS A 13 38.77 -7.59 7.42
C LYS A 13 37.83 -8.78 7.59
N THR A 14 38.13 -9.70 8.50
CA THR A 14 37.25 -10.83 8.84
C THR A 14 36.06 -10.40 9.69
N GLU A 15 36.23 -9.42 10.57
CA GLU A 15 35.15 -8.79 11.35
C GLU A 15 34.16 -8.03 10.46
N ILE A 16 34.67 -7.21 9.52
CA ILE A 16 33.84 -6.52 8.52
C ILE A 16 33.07 -7.54 7.68
N ARG A 17 33.72 -8.61 7.22
CA ARG A 17 33.08 -9.65 6.40
C ARG A 17 32.03 -10.45 7.17
N LYS A 18 32.20 -10.65 8.49
CA LYS A 18 31.18 -11.23 9.37
C LYS A 18 30.01 -10.27 9.57
N GLY A 19 30.27 -8.98 9.83
CA GLY A 19 29.23 -7.95 9.96
C GLY A 19 28.38 -7.78 8.70
N THR A 20 29.00 -7.78 7.51
CA THR A 20 28.26 -7.72 6.23
C THR A 20 27.41 -8.97 6.00
N ARG A 21 27.91 -10.16 6.38
CA ARG A 21 27.12 -11.41 6.27
C ARG A 21 25.92 -11.41 7.21
N ILE A 22 26.07 -10.89 8.43
CA ILE A 22 24.97 -10.77 9.39
C ILE A 22 23.90 -9.81 8.86
N LEU A 23 24.29 -8.64 8.34
CA LEU A 23 23.35 -7.68 7.76
C LEU A 23 22.59 -8.23 6.54
N VAL A 24 23.26 -8.99 5.67
CA VAL A 24 22.62 -9.65 4.51
C VAL A 24 21.65 -10.75 4.97
N ILE A 25 22.01 -11.52 6.00
CA ILE A 25 21.13 -12.55 6.56
C ILE A 25 19.91 -11.91 7.23
N GLU A 26 20.08 -10.86 8.02
CA GLU A 26 18.96 -10.12 8.62
C GLU A 26 18.06 -9.47 7.56
N PHE A 27 18.64 -8.95 6.47
CA PHE A 27 17.88 -8.43 5.33
C PHE A 27 17.08 -9.53 4.62
N ILE A 28 17.68 -10.71 4.38
CA ILE A 28 17.01 -11.86 3.77
C ILE A 28 15.91 -12.42 4.69
N ILE A 29 16.16 -12.50 5.99
CA ILE A 29 15.17 -12.92 7.00
C ILE A 29 14.04 -11.90 7.09
N SER A 30 14.33 -10.60 7.00
CA SER A 30 13.32 -9.53 6.96
C SER A 30 12.44 -9.61 5.72
N ILE A 31 13.04 -9.88 4.55
CA ILE A 31 12.31 -10.15 3.30
C ILE A 31 11.47 -11.43 3.42
N GLY A 32 12.01 -12.49 4.01
CA GLY A 32 11.33 -13.78 4.20
C GLY A 32 10.16 -13.71 5.18
N LEU A 33 10.33 -13.07 6.34
CA LEU A 33 9.24 -12.77 7.29
C LEU A 33 8.21 -11.81 6.68
N GLY A 34 8.66 -10.86 5.86
CA GLY A 34 7.81 -10.03 5.02
C GLY A 34 6.98 -10.86 4.04
N ALA A 35 7.59 -11.82 3.35
CA ALA A 35 6.92 -12.71 2.41
C ALA A 35 5.90 -13.64 3.09
N VAL A 36 6.16 -14.13 4.30
CA VAL A 36 5.20 -14.93 5.09
C VAL A 36 4.03 -14.07 5.58
N LYS A 37 4.29 -12.84 6.06
CA LYS A 37 3.23 -11.88 6.41
C LYS A 37 2.40 -11.49 5.18
N VAL A 38 3.03 -11.30 4.03
CA VAL A 38 2.38 -11.06 2.74
C VAL A 38 1.58 -12.28 2.32
N ALA A 39 2.09 -13.50 2.49
CA ALA A 39 1.36 -14.73 2.17
C ALA A 39 0.13 -14.94 3.07
N LEU A 40 0.24 -14.66 4.37
CA LEU A 40 -0.89 -14.71 5.31
C LEU A 40 -1.90 -13.60 5.04
N ALA A 41 -1.44 -12.39 4.74
CA ALA A 41 -2.31 -11.30 4.29
C ALA A 41 -2.98 -11.66 2.96
N MET A 42 -2.27 -12.28 2.03
CA MET A 42 -2.81 -12.79 0.76
C MET A 42 -3.81 -13.92 1.00
N ALA A 43 -3.60 -14.80 1.97
CA ALA A 43 -4.54 -15.86 2.36
C ALA A 43 -5.81 -15.28 3.00
N LEU A 44 -5.67 -14.24 3.83
CA LEU A 44 -6.81 -13.51 4.40
C LEU A 44 -7.57 -12.74 3.31
N ILE A 45 -6.85 -12.08 2.39
CA ILE A 45 -7.39 -11.46 1.18
C ILE A 45 -8.12 -12.50 0.32
N TRP A 46 -7.61 -13.74 0.24
CA TRP A 46 -8.24 -14.86 -0.46
C TRP A 46 -9.52 -15.36 0.22
N LEU A 47 -9.55 -15.41 1.56
CA LEU A 47 -10.77 -15.74 2.32
C LEU A 47 -11.82 -14.64 2.16
N ILE A 48 -11.40 -13.37 2.21
CA ILE A 48 -12.23 -12.21 1.87
C ILE A 48 -12.60 -12.24 0.38
N ALA A 49 -11.82 -12.84 -0.51
CA ALA A 49 -12.14 -12.93 -1.94
C ALA A 49 -13.27 -13.94 -2.25
N ILE A 50 -13.55 -14.90 -1.36
CA ILE A 50 -14.57 -15.92 -1.54
C ILE A 50 -15.97 -15.40 -1.21
N SER A 51 -16.09 -14.49 -0.24
CA SER A 51 -17.38 -13.91 0.18
C SER A 51 -17.99 -12.98 -0.89
N PRO A 52 -19.32 -12.79 -0.89
CA PRO A 52 -19.98 -11.82 -1.76
C PRO A 52 -19.40 -10.41 -1.55
N HIS A 53 -19.12 -9.70 -2.64
CA HIS A 53 -18.51 -8.36 -2.58
C HIS A 53 -19.32 -7.36 -1.71
N GLN A 54 -20.64 -7.49 -1.68
CA GLN A 54 -21.54 -6.68 -0.85
C GLN A 54 -21.34 -6.96 0.65
N LEU A 55 -21.18 -8.23 1.02
CA LEU A 55 -20.94 -8.65 2.40
C LEU A 55 -19.58 -8.14 2.91
N ASN A 56 -18.57 -8.09 2.05
CA ASN A 56 -17.25 -7.57 2.42
C ASN A 56 -17.22 -6.07 2.64
N ASN A 57 -17.96 -5.31 1.84
CA ASN A 57 -18.03 -3.87 2.04
C ASN A 57 -18.72 -3.57 3.36
N LEU A 58 -19.85 -4.23 3.63
CA LEU A 58 -20.57 -4.06 4.90
C LEU A 58 -19.71 -4.48 6.09
N LEU A 59 -19.07 -5.64 6.02
CA LEU A 59 -18.14 -6.12 7.05
C LEU A 59 -16.97 -5.15 7.25
N GLY A 60 -16.36 -4.66 6.17
CA GLY A 60 -15.28 -3.69 6.21
C GLY A 60 -15.70 -2.40 6.91
N TRP A 61 -16.86 -1.84 6.56
CA TRP A 61 -17.40 -0.65 7.23
C TRP A 61 -17.65 -0.90 8.72
N ILE A 62 -18.27 -2.03 9.08
CA ILE A 62 -18.50 -2.41 10.48
C ILE A 62 -17.17 -2.52 11.24
N LEU A 63 -16.18 -3.21 10.68
CA LEU A 63 -14.87 -3.39 11.32
C LEU A 63 -14.15 -2.05 11.51
N VAL A 64 -14.23 -1.15 10.53
CA VAL A 64 -13.66 0.20 10.64
C VAL A 64 -14.36 0.98 11.76
N LEU A 65 -15.69 0.98 11.80
CA LEU A 65 -16.45 1.67 12.85
C LEU A 65 -16.15 1.11 14.25
N VAL A 66 -16.07 -0.22 14.39
CA VAL A 66 -15.71 -0.87 15.66
C VAL A 66 -14.29 -0.52 16.07
N SER A 67 -13.33 -0.55 15.14
CA SER A 67 -11.94 -0.17 15.42
C SER A 67 -11.82 1.28 15.87
N LEU A 68 -12.56 2.19 15.23
CA LEU A 68 -12.55 3.62 15.58
C LEU A 68 -13.28 3.89 16.89
N ALA A 69 -14.38 3.18 17.17
CA ALA A 69 -15.06 3.23 18.47
C ALA A 69 -14.14 2.76 19.59
N PHE A 70 -13.36 1.69 19.37
CA PHE A 70 -12.39 1.23 20.35
C PHE A 70 -11.34 2.30 20.67
N VAL A 71 -10.87 3.03 19.66
CA VAL A 71 -9.97 4.19 19.86
C VAL A 71 -10.68 5.34 20.58
N GLY A 72 -11.94 5.65 20.23
CA GLY A 72 -12.69 6.73 20.86
C GLY A 72 -12.99 6.50 22.35
N PHE A 73 -13.26 5.25 22.74
CA PHE A 73 -13.75 4.92 24.09
C PHE A 73 -12.68 4.27 25.01
N TRP A 74 -11.67 3.58 24.46
CA TRP A 74 -10.68 2.80 25.23
C TRP A 74 -9.23 3.30 25.12
N VAL A 75 -9.01 4.56 24.74
CA VAL A 75 -7.64 5.11 24.66
C VAL A 75 -7.01 5.31 26.05
N PRO A 76 -5.77 4.81 26.27
CA PRO A 76 -5.03 5.01 27.50
C PRO A 76 -4.87 6.50 27.85
N PRO A 77 -4.93 6.88 29.13
CA PRO A 77 -4.75 8.28 29.56
C PRO A 77 -3.44 8.91 29.07
N GLU A 78 -2.39 8.11 28.98
CA GLU A 78 -1.05 8.51 28.51
C GLU A 78 -1.06 9.07 27.09
N GLU A 79 -1.93 8.56 26.22
CA GLU A 79 -2.03 9.02 24.83
C GLU A 79 -2.95 10.22 24.66
N LYS A 80 -3.83 10.50 25.64
CA LYS A 80 -4.67 11.71 25.64
C LYS A 80 -3.83 12.99 25.77
N ILE A 81 -2.61 12.88 26.29
CA ILE A 81 -1.63 13.98 26.37
C ILE A 81 -1.26 14.49 24.97
N LEU A 82 -1.35 13.65 23.93
CA LEU A 82 -1.09 14.01 22.53
C LEU A 82 -2.25 14.78 21.88
N GLY A 83 -3.33 15.07 22.61
CA GLY A 83 -4.47 15.84 22.14
C GLY A 83 -5.17 15.18 20.95
N SER A 84 -5.66 15.95 19.99
CA SER A 84 -6.34 15.41 18.79
C SER A 84 -5.41 14.61 17.85
N SER A 85 -4.09 14.71 18.03
CA SER A 85 -3.11 14.08 17.14
C SER A 85 -3.14 12.55 17.19
N TYR A 86 -3.46 11.94 18.34
CA TYR A 86 -3.57 10.48 18.42
C TYR A 86 -4.77 9.96 17.61
N LEU A 87 -5.90 10.68 17.58
CA LEU A 87 -7.09 10.28 16.82
C LEU A 87 -6.78 10.24 15.31
N ILE A 88 -6.03 11.22 14.82
CA ILE A 88 -5.65 11.29 13.40
C ILE A 88 -4.76 10.10 13.03
N PHE A 89 -3.86 9.68 13.91
CA PHE A 89 -2.96 8.55 13.67
C PHE A 89 -3.72 7.26 13.34
N PHE A 90 -4.82 6.95 14.05
CA PHE A 90 -5.61 5.75 13.80
C PHE A 90 -6.43 5.76 12.49
N PHE A 91 -6.55 6.91 11.82
CA PHE A 91 -7.04 6.98 10.44
C PHE A 91 -5.89 6.99 9.43
N HIS A 92 -4.83 7.72 9.75
CA HIS A 92 -3.66 7.90 8.90
C HIS A 92 -2.90 6.59 8.69
N PHE A 93 -2.50 5.91 9.77
CA PHE A 93 -1.66 4.71 9.70
C PHE A 93 -2.32 3.57 8.91
N PRO A 94 -3.61 3.19 9.17
CA PRO A 94 -4.30 2.20 8.35
C PRO A 94 -4.40 2.59 6.87
N SER A 95 -4.57 3.87 6.56
CA SER A 95 -4.62 4.34 5.17
C SER A 95 -3.25 4.30 4.50
N ALA A 96 -2.20 4.69 5.22
CA ALA A 96 -0.82 4.74 4.73
C ALA A 96 -0.32 3.35 4.35
N ILE A 97 -0.47 2.37 5.24
CA ILE A 97 -0.01 1.01 4.97
C ILE A 97 -0.81 0.34 3.85
N ASN A 98 -2.13 0.58 3.81
CA ASN A 98 -2.99 -0.06 2.81
C ASN A 98 -2.85 0.58 1.43
N CYS A 99 -2.53 1.87 1.30
CA CYS A 99 -2.25 2.43 -0.03
C CYS A 99 -1.02 1.77 -0.67
N MET A 100 0.06 1.57 0.10
CA MET A 100 1.24 0.84 -0.37
C MET A 100 0.91 -0.61 -0.74
N ASN A 101 0.13 -1.31 0.08
CA ASN A 101 -0.30 -2.69 -0.23
C ASN A 101 -1.10 -2.75 -1.54
N LEU A 102 -2.05 -1.83 -1.75
CA LEU A 102 -2.86 -1.78 -2.97
C LEU A 102 -2.03 -1.46 -4.22
N PHE A 103 -1.04 -0.59 -4.10
CA PHE A 103 -0.09 -0.29 -5.18
C PHE A 103 0.82 -1.48 -5.52
N VAL A 104 1.22 -2.29 -4.53
CA VAL A 104 1.90 -3.56 -4.76
C VAL A 104 0.99 -4.57 -5.45
N ILE A 105 -0.26 -4.72 -4.99
CA ILE A 105 -1.26 -5.59 -5.63
C ILE A 105 -1.47 -5.16 -7.09
N GLY A 106 -1.61 -3.86 -7.35
CA GLY A 106 -1.71 -3.30 -8.70
C GLY A 106 -0.50 -3.63 -9.58
N GLY A 107 0.72 -3.52 -9.03
CA GLY A 107 1.96 -3.92 -9.69
C GLY A 107 2.05 -5.41 -10.01
N VAL A 108 1.64 -6.27 -9.08
CA VAL A 108 1.58 -7.73 -9.29
C VAL A 108 0.61 -8.08 -10.42
N PHE A 109 -0.60 -7.52 -10.43
CA PHE A 109 -1.54 -7.76 -11.53
C PHE A 109 -1.07 -7.18 -12.86
N SER A 110 -0.37 -6.04 -12.83
CA SER A 110 0.28 -5.45 -14.00
C SER A 110 1.35 -6.40 -14.57
N PHE A 111 2.21 -6.95 -13.71
CA PHE A 111 3.20 -7.97 -14.11
C PHE A 111 2.54 -9.23 -14.69
N LEU A 112 1.49 -9.74 -14.05
CA LEU A 112 0.72 -10.88 -14.55
C LEU A 112 0.06 -10.59 -15.91
N CYS A 113 -0.37 -9.35 -16.17
CA CYS A 113 -0.93 -8.94 -17.46
C CYS A 113 0.13 -9.02 -18.59
N LEU A 114 1.39 -8.70 -18.29
CA LEU A 114 2.51 -8.77 -19.23
C LEU A 114 2.95 -10.21 -19.52
N LEU A 115 2.94 -11.09 -18.50
CA LEU A 115 3.27 -12.51 -18.66
C LEU A 115 2.24 -13.29 -19.48
N ASN A 116 1.01 -12.78 -19.59
CA ASN A 116 -0.12 -13.45 -20.22
C ASN A 116 -0.04 -13.52 -21.77
N LYS A 117 1.15 -13.39 -22.35
CA LYS A 117 1.37 -13.51 -23.80
C LYS A 117 1.35 -14.95 -24.32
N ASN A 118 1.56 -15.97 -23.47
CA ASN A 118 1.81 -17.35 -23.93
C ASN A 118 1.29 -18.48 -23.00
N SER A 119 0.45 -18.23 -21.98
CA SER A 119 0.24 -19.21 -20.89
C SER A 119 -1.22 -19.57 -20.60
N SER A 120 -1.40 -20.87 -20.32
CA SER A 120 -2.50 -21.63 -19.71
C SER A 120 -2.97 -21.14 -18.32
N LEU A 121 -2.74 -19.86 -18.00
CA LEU A 121 -3.27 -19.22 -16.80
C LEU A 121 -4.80 -19.07 -16.93
N LYS A 122 -5.54 -19.50 -15.90
CA LYS A 122 -7.02 -19.35 -15.82
C LYS A 122 -7.49 -17.88 -15.85
N LEU A 123 -6.59 -16.92 -15.68
CA LEU A 123 -6.93 -15.50 -15.60
C LEU A 123 -6.59 -14.82 -16.94
N SER A 124 -7.60 -14.33 -17.66
CA SER A 124 -7.42 -13.58 -18.91
C SER A 124 -6.61 -12.29 -18.69
N ALA A 125 -5.83 -11.87 -19.70
CA ALA A 125 -5.05 -10.64 -19.67
C ALA A 125 -5.90 -9.39 -19.35
N THR A 126 -7.12 -9.34 -19.90
CA THR A 126 -8.12 -8.31 -19.59
C THR A 126 -8.54 -8.37 -18.12
N SER A 127 -8.71 -9.56 -17.54
CA SER A 127 -9.02 -9.64 -16.11
C SER A 127 -7.85 -9.19 -15.23
N CYS A 128 -6.60 -9.44 -15.61
CA CYS A 128 -5.43 -8.91 -14.90
C CYS A 128 -5.42 -7.38 -14.94
N ASP A 129 -5.65 -6.79 -16.11
CA ASP A 129 -5.74 -5.34 -16.27
C ASP A 129 -6.84 -4.71 -15.40
N LEU A 130 -8.03 -5.31 -15.36
CA LEU A 130 -9.13 -4.83 -14.51
C LEU A 130 -8.79 -4.89 -13.02
N TRP A 131 -8.10 -5.94 -12.57
CA TRP A 131 -7.64 -6.03 -11.19
C TRP A 131 -6.57 -5.00 -10.86
N ALA A 132 -5.60 -4.80 -11.76
CA ALA A 132 -4.55 -3.80 -11.59
C ALA A 132 -5.14 -2.38 -11.47
N ALA A 133 -6.03 -2.02 -12.41
CA ALA A 133 -6.68 -0.71 -12.41
C ALA A 133 -7.51 -0.48 -11.15
N SER A 134 -8.30 -1.48 -10.74
CA SER A 134 -9.15 -1.37 -9.53
C SER A 134 -8.32 -1.22 -8.26
N ALA A 135 -7.20 -1.94 -8.15
CA ALA A 135 -6.29 -1.84 -7.02
C ALA A 135 -5.65 -0.43 -6.95
N ILE A 136 -5.21 0.09 -8.10
CA ILE A 136 -4.58 1.42 -8.19
C ILE A 136 -5.58 2.53 -7.86
N GLU A 137 -6.82 2.46 -8.35
CA GLU A 137 -7.85 3.47 -8.04
C GLU A 137 -8.18 3.53 -6.54
N VAL A 138 -8.35 2.36 -5.90
CA VAL A 138 -8.59 2.32 -4.44
C VAL A 138 -7.34 2.70 -3.66
N GLY A 139 -6.16 2.30 -4.14
CA GLY A 139 -4.87 2.73 -3.60
C GLY A 139 -4.70 4.25 -3.63
N MET A 140 -5.13 4.91 -4.71
CA MET A 140 -5.14 6.36 -4.84
C MET A 140 -6.07 7.03 -3.82
N LEU A 141 -7.24 6.45 -3.54
CA LEU A 141 -8.13 6.95 -2.47
C LEU A 141 -7.43 6.87 -1.11
N ALA A 142 -6.86 5.71 -0.76
CA ALA A 142 -6.14 5.52 0.49
C ALA A 142 -4.89 6.43 0.60
N CYS A 143 -4.18 6.64 -0.52
CA CYS A 143 -3.01 7.52 -0.58
C CYS A 143 -3.41 8.99 -0.42
N THR A 144 -4.53 9.41 -1.00
CA THR A 144 -5.08 10.76 -0.82
C THR A 144 -5.44 11.01 0.64
N ILE A 145 -6.13 10.06 1.29
CA ILE A 145 -6.42 10.12 2.72
C ILE A 145 -5.12 10.25 3.52
N THR A 146 -4.10 9.46 3.16
CA THR A 146 -2.78 9.50 3.80
C THR A 146 -2.12 10.87 3.70
N LEU A 147 -2.11 11.49 2.52
CA LEU A 147 -1.51 12.82 2.31
C LEU A 147 -2.24 13.91 3.10
N VAL A 148 -3.58 13.91 3.04
CA VAL A 148 -4.42 14.90 3.75
C VAL A 148 -4.26 14.74 5.26
N THR A 149 -4.46 13.53 5.77
CA THR A 149 -4.35 13.26 7.21
C THR A 149 -2.92 13.43 7.72
N GLY A 150 -1.91 13.08 6.93
CA GLY A 150 -0.51 13.28 7.26
C GLY A 150 -0.16 14.77 7.40
N GLY A 151 -0.73 15.62 6.55
CA GLY A 151 -0.56 17.07 6.68
C GLY A 151 -1.22 17.70 7.87
N ILE A 152 -2.48 17.32 8.12
CA ILE A 152 -3.21 17.78 9.30
C ILE A 152 -2.46 17.32 10.56
N TRP A 153 -1.98 16.07 10.58
CA TRP A 153 -1.23 15.53 11.69
C TRP A 153 0.11 16.24 11.89
N GLY A 154 0.84 16.54 10.81
CA GLY A 154 2.10 17.26 10.89
C GLY A 154 1.94 18.67 11.45
N ARG A 155 0.92 19.40 11.01
CA ARG A 155 0.58 20.70 11.59
C ARG A 155 0.24 20.58 13.08
N ALA A 156 -0.55 19.58 13.47
CA ALA A 156 -0.94 19.38 14.85
C ALA A 156 0.24 18.99 15.77
N ALA A 157 1.24 18.29 15.23
CA ALA A 157 2.42 17.86 15.99
C ALA A 157 3.52 18.92 16.06
N TRP A 158 3.74 19.70 14.99
CA TRP A 158 4.90 20.60 14.85
C TRP A 158 4.55 22.08 14.68
N GLY A 159 3.26 22.45 14.61
CA GLY A 159 2.81 23.85 14.62
C GLY A 159 2.97 24.64 13.31
N GLU A 160 3.71 24.12 12.33
CA GLU A 160 4.00 24.81 11.06
C GLU A 160 3.53 24.01 9.84
N TRP A 161 3.14 24.71 8.77
CA TRP A 161 2.79 24.10 7.48
C TRP A 161 4.02 23.88 6.59
N ASP A 162 5.12 24.58 6.82
CA ASP A 162 6.29 24.54 5.94
C ASP A 162 7.05 23.20 6.03
N THR A 163 6.90 22.48 7.15
CA THR A 163 7.39 21.11 7.33
C THR A 163 6.53 20.06 6.62
N TRP A 164 5.32 20.40 6.15
CA TRP A 164 4.37 19.43 5.59
C TRP A 164 4.78 18.89 4.21
N ILE A 165 5.41 19.68 3.35
CA ILE A 165 5.65 19.25 1.96
C ILE A 165 7.08 19.53 1.55
N ILE A 166 7.57 20.75 1.71
CA ILE A 166 8.84 21.13 1.06
C ILE A 166 10.06 20.60 1.82
N ASN A 167 9.97 20.45 3.14
CA ASN A 167 11.12 20.18 4.00
C ASN A 167 11.19 18.74 4.54
N ASP A 168 10.18 17.89 4.30
CA ASP A 168 10.20 16.49 4.74
C ASP A 168 10.32 15.53 3.53
N PRO A 169 11.47 14.86 3.35
CA PRO A 169 11.68 13.93 2.24
C PRO A 169 10.72 12.74 2.25
N ARG A 170 10.12 12.40 3.41
CA ARG A 170 9.10 11.34 3.52
C ARG A 170 7.80 11.77 2.85
N LEU A 171 7.32 12.97 3.19
CA LEU A 171 6.07 13.49 2.63
C LEU A 171 6.22 13.77 1.13
N MET A 172 7.39 14.24 0.70
CA MET A 172 7.73 14.31 -0.73
C MET A 172 7.68 12.96 -1.43
N SER A 173 8.26 11.92 -0.84
CA SER A 173 8.23 10.58 -1.46
C SER A 173 6.80 10.05 -1.67
N VAL A 174 5.90 10.26 -0.69
CA VAL A 174 4.49 9.86 -0.81
C VAL A 174 3.77 10.71 -1.85
N TYR A 175 4.05 12.02 -1.91
CA TYR A 175 3.47 12.92 -2.91
C TYR A 175 3.90 12.56 -4.33
N PHE A 176 5.18 12.25 -4.57
CA PHE A 176 5.65 11.78 -5.87
C PHE A 176 5.05 10.42 -6.27
N MET A 177 4.89 9.52 -5.30
CA MET A 177 4.17 8.26 -5.53
C MET A 177 2.72 8.55 -5.95
N TRP A 178 2.03 9.47 -5.27
CA TRP A 178 0.67 9.88 -5.63
C TRP A 178 0.60 10.47 -7.04
N LEU A 179 1.51 11.38 -7.41
CA LEU A 179 1.59 11.95 -8.76
C LEU A 179 1.83 10.88 -9.83
N THR A 180 2.70 9.91 -9.53
CA THR A 180 2.99 8.80 -10.46
C THR A 180 1.74 7.97 -10.73
N TYR A 181 0.95 7.64 -9.71
CA TYR A 181 -0.30 6.90 -9.88
C TYR A 181 -1.44 7.76 -10.43
N ALA A 182 -1.45 9.07 -10.19
CA ALA A 182 -2.33 10.01 -10.90
C ALA A 182 -2.04 10.01 -12.41
N ALA A 183 -0.76 10.01 -12.80
CA ALA A 183 -0.34 9.90 -14.19
C ALA A 183 -0.72 8.56 -14.82
N TYR A 184 -0.64 7.44 -14.07
CA TYR A 184 -1.17 6.15 -14.51
C TYR A 184 -2.67 6.23 -14.86
N LEU A 185 -3.48 6.86 -14.00
CA LEU A 185 -4.93 6.98 -14.22
C LEU A 185 -5.23 7.90 -15.41
N ALA A 186 -4.49 9.00 -15.55
CA ALA A 186 -4.58 9.90 -16.70
C ALA A 186 -4.24 9.18 -18.02
N LEU A 187 -3.15 8.41 -18.04
CA LEU A 187 -2.77 7.57 -19.18
C LEU A 187 -3.90 6.61 -19.55
N ARG A 188 -4.44 5.88 -18.56
CA ARG A 188 -5.53 4.93 -18.78
C ARG A 188 -6.78 5.59 -19.34
N ALA A 189 -7.13 6.79 -18.85
CA ALA A 189 -8.29 7.55 -19.30
C ALA A 189 -8.10 8.11 -20.72
N SER A 190 -6.88 8.42 -21.13
CA SER A 190 -6.56 8.97 -22.45
C SER A 190 -6.60 7.95 -23.60
N MET A 191 -6.72 6.66 -23.29
CA MET A 191 -6.61 5.58 -24.26
C MET A 191 -7.91 4.79 -24.42
N ASP A 192 -8.21 4.43 -25.65
CA ASP A 192 -9.35 3.57 -25.97
C ASP A 192 -9.24 2.19 -25.31
N LYS A 193 -10.40 1.59 -25.04
CA LYS A 193 -10.48 0.21 -24.54
C LYS A 193 -9.85 -0.74 -25.55
N GLY A 194 -8.95 -1.60 -25.10
CA GLY A 194 -8.34 -2.63 -25.94
C GLY A 194 -6.93 -3.01 -25.49
N ARG A 195 -6.33 -3.93 -26.22
CA ARG A 195 -5.06 -4.56 -25.85
C ARG A 195 -3.91 -3.57 -25.68
N ARG A 196 -3.89 -2.51 -26.49
CA ARG A 196 -2.85 -1.47 -26.45
C ARG A 196 -2.85 -0.73 -25.11
N ARG A 197 -4.04 -0.33 -24.62
CA ARG A 197 -4.20 0.31 -23.31
C ARG A 197 -3.77 -0.61 -22.18
N GLU A 198 -4.23 -1.86 -22.20
CA GLU A 198 -3.87 -2.86 -21.18
C GLU A 198 -2.35 -3.02 -21.05
N LEU A 199 -1.64 -3.10 -22.19
CA LEU A 199 -0.18 -3.25 -22.21
C LEU A 199 0.55 -2.03 -21.67
N TYR A 200 0.21 -0.82 -22.12
CA TYR A 200 0.88 0.38 -21.62
C TYR A 200 0.58 0.64 -20.14
N CYS A 201 -0.66 0.43 -19.72
CA CYS A 201 -1.03 0.52 -18.31
C CYS A 201 -0.27 -0.54 -17.50
N ALA A 202 -0.15 -1.78 -17.97
CA ALA A 202 0.59 -2.81 -17.25
C ALA A 202 2.09 -2.48 -17.12
N VAL A 203 2.73 -1.94 -18.16
CA VAL A 203 4.13 -1.49 -18.05
C VAL A 203 4.25 -0.33 -17.07
N PHE A 204 3.41 0.69 -17.21
CA PHE A 204 3.45 1.87 -16.33
C PHE A 204 3.19 1.47 -14.88
N GLY A 205 2.13 0.69 -14.62
CA GLY A 205 1.73 0.26 -13.29
C GLY A 205 2.82 -0.52 -12.57
N LEU A 206 3.54 -1.39 -13.29
CA LEU A 206 4.68 -2.13 -12.75
C LEU A 206 5.85 -1.21 -12.38
N LEU A 207 6.20 -0.25 -13.25
CA LEU A 207 7.24 0.73 -12.97
C LEU A 207 6.85 1.67 -11.82
N ALA A 208 5.59 2.08 -11.74
CA ALA A 208 5.07 2.92 -10.67
C ALA A 208 5.20 2.25 -9.29
N THR A 209 5.05 0.91 -9.22
CA THR A 209 5.23 0.15 -7.98
C THR A 209 6.64 0.24 -7.39
N LEU A 210 7.66 0.62 -8.18
CA LEU A 210 9.00 0.89 -7.67
C LEU A 210 9.05 2.10 -6.71
N ASN A 211 8.04 2.98 -6.73
CA ASN A 211 7.94 4.05 -5.74
C ASN A 211 7.63 3.52 -4.33
N VAL A 212 6.94 2.38 -4.21
CA VAL A 212 6.57 1.82 -2.90
C VAL A 212 7.79 1.53 -2.02
N PRO A 213 8.83 0.79 -2.49
CA PRO A 213 10.03 0.58 -1.68
C PRO A 213 10.77 1.90 -1.42
N ILE A 214 10.79 2.85 -2.35
CA ILE A 214 11.41 4.17 -2.14
C ILE A 214 10.75 4.89 -0.96
N VAL A 215 9.41 4.95 -0.94
CA VAL A 215 8.63 5.52 0.17
C VAL A 215 8.89 4.77 1.47
N TYR A 216 8.88 3.44 1.44
CA TYR A 216 9.13 2.61 2.63
C TYR A 216 10.51 2.90 3.24
N TYR A 217 11.55 2.99 2.42
CA TYR A 217 12.90 3.32 2.89
C TYR A 217 12.99 4.77 3.35
N ALA A 218 12.37 5.72 2.65
CA ALA A 218 12.34 7.12 3.07
C ALA A 218 11.75 7.26 4.48
N ILE A 219 10.63 6.58 4.76
CA ILE A 219 10.01 6.56 6.09
C ILE A 219 10.95 5.97 7.13
N ARG A 220 11.76 4.95 6.82
CA ARG A 220 12.66 4.31 7.80
C ARG A 220 13.94 5.11 8.08
N VAL A 221 14.48 5.75 7.05
CA VAL A 221 15.71 6.54 7.14
C VAL A 221 15.44 7.88 7.80
N PHE A 222 14.44 8.62 7.32
CA PHE A 222 14.09 9.94 7.82
C PHE A 222 13.01 9.88 8.94
N GLY A 223 12.56 8.68 9.32
CA GLY A 223 11.52 8.44 10.32
C GLY A 223 11.95 8.61 11.77
N LYS A 224 13.15 8.14 12.09
CA LYS A 224 13.55 7.86 13.47
C LYS A 224 13.72 9.10 14.36
N GLU A 225 14.01 10.26 13.78
CA GLU A 225 14.32 11.46 14.55
C GLU A 225 13.06 12.30 14.88
N ASN A 226 11.98 12.15 14.10
CA ASN A 226 10.84 13.08 14.14
C ASN A 226 9.48 12.41 14.43
N HIS A 227 9.41 11.16 14.90
CA HIS A 227 8.14 10.43 15.07
C HIS A 227 7.91 9.98 16.54
N PRO A 228 7.59 10.90 17.47
CA PRO A 228 7.43 10.56 18.89
C PRO A 228 6.35 9.49 19.13
N MET A 229 5.29 9.49 18.32
CA MET A 229 4.14 8.58 18.51
C MET A 229 4.45 7.11 18.19
N SER A 230 5.38 6.80 17.26
CA SER A 230 5.71 5.40 16.96
C SER A 230 6.52 4.74 18.07
N LEU A 231 7.31 5.52 18.81
CA LEU A 231 8.10 5.04 19.95
C LEU A 231 7.24 4.84 21.20
N THR A 232 6.26 5.72 21.43
CA THR A 232 5.33 5.58 22.56
C THR A 232 4.35 4.44 22.36
N LEU A 233 3.83 4.23 21.14
CA LEU A 233 2.88 3.15 20.84
C LEU A 233 3.48 1.75 21.02
N ASP A 234 4.80 1.60 20.83
CA ASP A 234 5.47 0.29 20.95
C ASP A 234 5.43 -0.27 22.39
N GLN A 235 5.13 0.59 23.37
CA GLN A 235 5.08 0.27 24.79
C GLN A 235 3.64 0.14 25.34
N THR A 236 2.62 0.42 24.53
CA THR A 236 1.21 0.44 24.97
C THR A 236 0.35 -0.61 24.26
N SER A 237 -0.82 -0.91 24.83
CA SER A 237 -1.83 -1.78 24.21
C SER A 237 -2.36 -1.25 22.87
N MET A 238 -2.12 0.03 22.56
CA MET A 238 -2.49 0.66 21.31
C MET A 238 -1.69 0.16 20.10
N LYS A 239 -0.55 -0.52 20.31
CA LYS A 239 0.12 -1.28 19.25
C LYS A 239 -0.78 -2.35 18.63
N THR A 240 -1.62 -3.00 19.42
CA THR A 240 -2.56 -3.98 18.89
C THR A 240 -3.68 -3.28 18.13
N THR A 241 -4.20 -2.18 18.68
CA THR A 241 -5.27 -1.39 18.07
C THR A 241 -4.90 -0.84 16.70
N GLN A 242 -3.67 -0.35 16.49
CA GLN A 242 -3.24 0.13 15.17
C GLN A 242 -3.27 -0.96 14.10
N TRP A 243 -2.90 -2.20 14.45
CA TRP A 243 -2.84 -3.32 13.50
C TRP A 243 -4.22 -3.93 13.25
N VAL A 244 -5.10 -3.92 14.27
CA VAL A 244 -6.53 -4.23 14.09
C VAL A 244 -7.17 -3.22 13.14
N GLY A 245 -6.90 -1.92 13.31
CA GLY A 245 -7.36 -0.88 12.40
C GLY A 245 -6.81 -1.06 10.99
N ALA A 246 -5.52 -1.36 10.85
CA ALA A 246 -4.91 -1.66 9.54
C ALA A 246 -5.62 -2.83 8.84
N GLY A 247 -5.96 -3.89 9.58
CA GLY A 247 -6.72 -5.03 9.07
C GLY A 247 -8.15 -4.67 8.68
N ALA A 248 -8.85 -3.89 9.49
CA ALA A 248 -10.22 -3.42 9.19
C ALA A 248 -10.28 -2.59 7.89
N PHE A 249 -9.35 -1.63 7.75
CA PHE A 249 -9.23 -0.84 6.53
C PHE A 249 -8.83 -1.70 5.33
N LEU A 250 -7.98 -2.72 5.51
CA LEU A 250 -7.63 -3.64 4.43
C LEU A 250 -8.87 -4.39 3.92
N VAL A 251 -9.70 -4.93 4.83
CA VAL A 251 -10.96 -5.61 4.45
C VAL A 251 -11.86 -4.67 3.64
N LEU A 252 -12.02 -3.43 4.12
CA LEU A 252 -12.82 -2.41 3.43
C LEU A 252 -12.25 -2.12 2.03
N TYR A 253 -10.96 -1.81 1.92
CA TYR A 253 -10.34 -1.46 0.64
C TYR A 253 -10.32 -2.62 -0.36
N ILE A 254 -10.13 -3.86 0.10
CA ILE A 254 -10.26 -5.05 -0.76
C ILE A 254 -11.70 -5.21 -1.25
N GLY A 255 -12.69 -4.96 -0.38
CA GLY A 255 -14.10 -4.92 -0.78
C GLY A 255 -14.37 -3.86 -1.86
N LEU A 256 -13.87 -2.64 -1.66
CA LEU A 256 -13.99 -1.54 -2.63
C LEU A 256 -13.30 -1.87 -3.96
N MET A 257 -12.13 -2.49 -3.92
CA MET A 257 -11.40 -2.93 -5.12
C MET A 257 -12.22 -3.95 -5.90
N ARG A 258 -12.86 -4.91 -5.23
CA ARG A 258 -13.75 -5.90 -5.86
C ARG A 258 -15.00 -5.26 -6.45
N LEU A 259 -15.61 -4.33 -5.72
CA LEU A 259 -16.76 -3.56 -6.20
C LEU A 259 -16.39 -2.80 -7.48
N ARG A 260 -15.23 -2.13 -7.49
CA ARG A 260 -14.75 -1.38 -8.65
C ARG A 260 -14.47 -2.27 -9.86
N ARG A 261 -13.88 -3.44 -9.66
CA ARG A 261 -13.69 -4.43 -10.73
C ARG A 261 -15.02 -4.93 -11.28
N ASN A 262 -15.99 -5.20 -10.42
CA ASN A 262 -17.32 -5.65 -10.85
C ASN A 262 -18.03 -4.55 -11.66
N TYR A 263 -17.91 -3.30 -11.24
CA TYR A 263 -18.38 -2.15 -12.00
C TYR A 263 -17.79 -2.12 -13.42
N TYR A 264 -16.47 -2.30 -13.56
CA TYR A 264 -15.84 -2.39 -14.88
C TYR A 264 -16.43 -3.49 -15.76
N LYS A 265 -16.67 -4.67 -15.20
CA LYS A 265 -17.29 -5.79 -15.92
C LYS A 265 -18.73 -5.49 -16.34
N SER A 266 -19.51 -4.86 -15.47
CA SER A 266 -20.88 -4.48 -15.79
C SER A 266 -20.92 -3.47 -16.93
N CYS A 267 -20.02 -2.47 -16.95
CA CYS A 267 -19.90 -1.55 -18.08
C CYS A 267 -19.52 -2.27 -19.38
N GLU A 268 -18.60 -3.24 -19.32
CA GLU A 268 -18.23 -4.02 -20.50
C GLU A 268 -19.40 -4.86 -21.04
N GLN A 269 -20.22 -5.42 -20.16
CA GLN A 269 -21.42 -6.16 -20.56
C GLN A 269 -22.45 -5.25 -21.22
N THR A 270 -22.68 -4.04 -20.69
CA THR A 270 -23.63 -3.09 -21.29
C THR A 270 -23.15 -2.62 -22.67
N ASP A 271 -21.85 -2.38 -22.83
CA ASP A 271 -21.29 -1.97 -24.13
C ASP A 271 -21.50 -3.08 -25.18
N ARG A 272 -21.24 -4.35 -24.81
CA ARG A 272 -21.46 -5.51 -25.69
C ARG A 272 -22.92 -5.69 -26.06
N LEU A 273 -23.84 -5.58 -25.09
CA LEU A 273 -25.27 -5.69 -25.34
C LEU A 273 -25.77 -4.58 -26.28
N GLN A 274 -25.23 -3.37 -26.14
CA GLN A 274 -25.54 -2.26 -27.03
C GLN A 274 -25.04 -2.53 -28.46
N GLU A 275 -23.84 -3.08 -28.62
CA GLU A 275 -23.31 -3.50 -29.92
C GLU A 275 -24.14 -4.61 -30.57
N ASP A 276 -24.54 -5.63 -29.79
CA ASP A 276 -25.39 -6.72 -30.27
C ASP A 276 -26.77 -6.22 -30.70
N PHE A 277 -27.39 -5.34 -29.91
CA PHE A 277 -28.64 -4.69 -30.26
C PHE A 277 -28.53 -3.87 -31.56
N ASN A 278 -27.45 -3.09 -31.70
CA ASN A 278 -27.20 -2.29 -32.90
C ASN A 278 -26.99 -3.19 -34.13
N ARG A 279 -26.32 -4.34 -33.99
CA ARG A 279 -26.13 -5.32 -35.07
C ARG A 279 -27.42 -6.01 -35.48
N ALA A 280 -28.30 -6.32 -34.54
CA ALA A 280 -29.59 -6.98 -34.81
C ALA A 280 -30.62 -6.05 -35.48
N ARG A 281 -30.38 -4.73 -35.48
CA ARG A 281 -31.26 -3.72 -36.10
C ARG A 281 -30.95 -3.46 -37.57
N ILE A 282 -29.84 -4.00 -38.09
CA ILE A 282 -29.40 -3.89 -39.50
C ILE A 282 -29.90 -5.14 -40.24
#